data_AF-A0A024FJJ8-F1
#
_entry.id   AF-A0A024FJJ8-F1
#
_cell.length_a   1.000
_cell.length_b   1.000
_cell.length_c   1.000
_cell.angle_alpha   90.00
_cell.angle_beta   90.00
_cell.angle_gamma   90.00
#
_symmetry.space_group_name_H-M   'P 1'
#
loop_
_entity.id
_entity.type
_entity.pdbx_description
1 polymer ?
#
loop_
_entity_poly.entity_id
_entity_poly.type
_entity_poly.pdbx_seq_one_letter_code
_entity_poly.pdbx_strand_id
1 'polypeptide(L)'
;MKRLLLTLAVLATLYSCSRDEDRNYSALESFIGQWELQSRILNDTTPESTDNEKFIFRDDDDIRDFKGLFTLESSEASSGTFNITEQGNVMYFETSNGTTFSYEFDLRTITLTLGGTNENGDVIKEIWIKTSNYIE
;
A
#
# COMPACT_ATOMS: atom_id res chain seq x y z
N MET A 1 -37.83 12.21 47.31
CA MET A 1 -37.70 11.62 45.95
C MET A 1 -36.86 12.44 44.96
N LYS A 2 -36.52 13.73 45.20
CA LYS A 2 -35.66 14.51 44.28
C LYS A 2 -34.15 14.17 44.37
N ARG A 3 -33.67 13.66 45.50
CA ARG A 3 -32.23 13.36 45.70
C ARG A 3 -31.79 12.01 45.12
N LEU A 4 -32.71 11.06 44.90
CA LEU A 4 -32.40 9.74 44.31
C LEU A 4 -32.20 9.81 42.79
N LEU A 5 -32.91 10.73 42.13
CA LEU A 5 -32.80 10.96 40.68
C LEU A 5 -31.46 11.59 40.28
N LEU A 6 -30.87 12.42 41.15
CA LEU A 6 -29.59 13.07 40.87
C LEU A 6 -28.42 12.07 40.89
N THR A 7 -28.46 11.09 41.79
CA THR A 7 -27.45 10.02 41.86
C THR A 7 -27.49 9.07 40.66
N LEU A 8 -28.66 8.84 40.06
CA LEU A 8 -28.79 7.96 38.90
C LEU A 8 -28.27 8.62 37.61
N ALA A 9 -28.42 9.95 37.48
CA ALA A 9 -27.97 10.69 36.31
C ALA A 9 -26.44 10.79 36.19
N VAL A 10 -25.71 10.82 37.31
CA VAL A 10 -24.23 10.91 37.32
C VAL A 10 -23.57 9.57 36.97
N LEU A 11 -24.24 8.44 37.22
CA LEU A 11 -23.75 7.10 36.85
C LEU A 11 -23.89 6.82 35.36
N ALA A 12 -24.86 7.43 34.68
CA ALA A 12 -25.06 7.26 33.23
C ALA A 12 -23.97 7.96 32.39
N THR A 13 -23.36 9.04 32.89
CA THR A 13 -22.31 9.76 32.15
C THR A 13 -20.94 9.07 32.20
N LEU A 14 -20.72 8.13 33.14
CA LEU A 14 -19.47 7.36 33.23
C LEU A 14 -19.45 6.13 32.31
N TYR A 15 -20.61 5.71 31.79
CA TYR A 15 -20.74 4.62 30.81
C TYR A 15 -20.80 5.09 29.36
N SER A 16 -20.76 6.41 29.14
CA SER A 16 -20.62 7.00 27.81
C SER A 16 -19.16 7.37 27.52
N CYS A 17 -18.22 6.51 27.91
CA CYS A 17 -17.03 6.37 27.07
C CYS A 17 -17.50 5.59 25.85
N SER A 18 -17.75 6.30 24.76
CA SER A 18 -17.68 5.71 23.44
C SER A 18 -16.41 4.88 23.41
N ARG A 19 -16.58 3.57 23.28
CA ARG A 19 -15.59 2.75 22.59
C ARG A 19 -15.56 3.33 21.18
N ASP A 20 -14.78 4.38 20.98
CA ASP A 20 -14.16 4.57 19.69
C ASP A 20 -13.39 3.27 19.51
N GLU A 21 -13.94 2.40 18.67
CA GLU A 21 -13.19 1.28 18.14
C GLU A 21 -11.99 1.94 17.49
N ASP A 22 -10.84 1.91 18.18
CA ASP A 22 -9.53 2.15 17.59
C ASP A 22 -9.38 1.08 16.49
N ARG A 23 -9.99 1.36 15.35
CA ARG A 23 -9.84 0.55 14.15
C ARG A 23 -8.38 0.74 13.78
N ASN A 24 -7.63 -0.32 13.99
CA ASN A 24 -6.25 -0.46 13.57
C ASN A 24 -6.21 -0.43 12.03
N TYR A 25 -6.22 0.78 11.47
CA TYR A 25 -6.06 1.00 10.04
C TYR A 25 -4.57 0.90 9.70
N SER A 26 -4.27 0.16 8.64
CA SER A 26 -2.91 0.07 8.12
C SER A 26 -2.48 1.43 7.56
N ALA A 27 -1.26 1.86 7.86
CA ALA A 27 -0.66 3.04 7.22
C ALA A 27 -0.44 2.84 5.71
N LEU A 28 -0.53 1.60 5.23
CA LEU A 28 -0.44 1.18 3.84
C LEU A 28 -1.79 0.78 3.23
N GLU A 29 -2.94 1.01 3.89
CA GLU A 29 -4.27 0.54 3.46
C GLU A 29 -4.56 0.78 1.97
N SER A 30 -4.12 1.93 1.44
CA SER A 30 -4.35 2.29 0.04
C SER A 30 -3.53 1.45 -0.95
N PHE A 31 -2.38 0.90 -0.54
CA PHE A 31 -1.53 -0.01 -1.32
C PHE A 31 -1.97 -1.47 -1.23
N ILE A 32 -2.46 -1.90 -0.05
CA ILE A 32 -2.78 -3.30 0.20
C ILE A 32 -3.77 -3.81 -0.84
N GLY A 33 -3.40 -4.91 -1.50
CA GLY A 33 -4.21 -5.54 -2.54
C GLY A 33 -3.40 -6.11 -3.70
N GLN A 34 -4.13 -6.45 -4.75
CA GLN A 34 -3.61 -7.00 -6.00
C GLN A 34 -3.69 -5.94 -7.09
N TRP A 35 -2.63 -5.85 -7.89
CA TRP A 35 -2.42 -4.83 -8.91
C TRP A 35 -1.91 -5.48 -10.18
N GLU A 36 -2.51 -5.13 -11.32
CA GLU A 36 -2.12 -5.68 -12.62
C GLU A 36 -1.52 -4.59 -13.51
N LEU A 37 -0.43 -4.92 -14.19
CA LEU A 37 0.23 -4.01 -15.12
C LEU A 37 -0.69 -3.76 -16.31
N GLN A 38 -0.93 -2.49 -16.63
CA GLN A 38 -1.73 -2.10 -17.80
C GLN A 38 -0.91 -1.46 -18.91
N SER A 39 0.20 -0.82 -18.56
CA SER A 39 1.04 -0.11 -19.53
C SER A 39 2.45 0.05 -18.98
N ARG A 40 3.45 -0.18 -19.83
CA ARG A 40 4.86 0.13 -19.62
C ARG A 40 5.33 1.05 -20.74
N ILE A 41 5.93 2.17 -20.39
CA ILE A 41 6.49 3.15 -21.32
C ILE A 41 7.99 3.25 -21.04
N LEU A 42 8.80 3.07 -22.08
CA LEU A 42 10.25 3.25 -22.03
C LEU A 42 10.66 4.52 -22.77
N ASN A 43 11.53 5.33 -22.15
CA ASN A 43 12.12 6.54 -22.72
C ASN A 43 11.11 7.50 -23.38
N ASP A 44 9.94 7.65 -22.75
CA ASP A 44 8.82 8.47 -23.23
C ASP A 44 8.33 8.12 -24.66
N THR A 45 8.51 6.88 -25.07
CA THR A 45 8.05 6.37 -26.37
C THR A 45 6.64 5.76 -26.30
N THR A 46 6.21 5.07 -27.36
CA THR A 46 4.93 4.35 -27.37
C THR A 46 4.91 3.23 -26.32
N PRO A 47 3.76 2.98 -25.66
CA PRO A 47 3.64 1.86 -24.71
C PRO A 47 4.08 0.53 -25.31
N GLU A 48 4.84 -0.23 -24.55
CA GLU A 48 5.24 -1.59 -24.91
C GLU A 48 4.13 -2.59 -24.64
N SER A 49 4.19 -3.74 -25.31
CA SER A 49 3.36 -4.88 -24.95
C SER A 49 3.73 -5.31 -23.53
N THR A 50 2.77 -5.34 -22.63
CA THR A 50 2.97 -5.80 -21.26
C THR A 50 2.62 -7.28 -21.16
N ASP A 51 3.39 -8.03 -20.39
CA ASP A 51 2.99 -9.36 -19.94
C ASP A 51 1.88 -9.24 -18.88
N ASN A 52 1.25 -10.37 -18.52
CA ASN A 52 0.31 -10.44 -17.40
C ASN A 52 1.07 -10.39 -16.07
N GLU A 53 1.70 -9.25 -15.78
CA GLU A 53 2.43 -9.01 -14.53
C GLU A 53 1.48 -8.55 -13.42
N LYS A 54 1.74 -9.02 -12.21
CA LYS A 54 0.91 -8.70 -11.04
C LYS A 54 1.73 -8.40 -9.80
N PHE A 55 1.45 -7.26 -9.18
CA PHE A 55 1.92 -6.95 -7.84
C PHE A 55 0.88 -7.34 -6.79
N ILE A 56 1.33 -7.89 -5.68
CA ILE A 56 0.52 -8.17 -4.49
C ILE A 56 1.23 -7.53 -3.30
N PHE A 57 0.63 -6.48 -2.74
CA PHE A 57 1.14 -5.77 -1.57
C PHE A 57 0.36 -6.17 -0.32
N ARG A 58 1.06 -6.61 0.73
CA ARG A 58 0.50 -7.04 2.02
C ARG A 58 1.12 -6.20 3.14
N ASP A 59 0.39 -6.08 4.25
CA ASP A 59 0.98 -5.63 5.51
C ASP A 59 2.03 -6.64 5.99
N ASP A 60 2.99 -6.16 6.77
CA ASP A 60 3.84 -7.01 7.61
C ASP A 60 3.26 -7.14 9.03
N ASP A 61 4.09 -7.47 10.02
CA ASP A 61 3.65 -7.64 11.42
C ASP A 61 3.29 -6.31 12.11
N ASP A 62 3.75 -5.14 11.62
CA ASP A 62 3.46 -3.81 12.19
C ASP A 62 2.74 -2.88 11.21
N ILE A 63 1.42 -3.06 11.11
CA ILE A 63 0.52 -2.26 10.26
C ILE A 63 0.55 -0.74 10.46
N ARG A 64 1.22 -0.24 11.51
CA ARG A 64 1.27 1.20 11.83
C ARG A 64 2.43 1.91 11.16
N ASP A 65 3.38 1.17 10.61
CA ASP A 65 4.50 1.74 9.87
C ASP A 65 4.24 1.74 8.36
N PHE A 66 5.11 2.42 7.62
CA PHE A 66 5.02 2.51 6.16
C PHE A 66 5.79 1.38 5.46
N LYS A 67 5.85 0.20 6.07
CA LYS A 67 6.56 -0.98 5.57
C LYS A 67 5.59 -2.15 5.40
N GLY A 68 5.83 -2.94 4.36
CA GLY A 68 5.02 -4.11 4.07
C GLY A 68 5.77 -5.15 3.25
N LEU A 69 5.03 -6.13 2.78
CA LEU A 69 5.51 -7.22 1.94
C LEU A 69 5.00 -7.07 0.52
N PHE A 70 5.81 -7.45 -0.45
CA PHE A 70 5.38 -7.52 -1.85
C PHE A 70 5.64 -8.89 -2.46
N THR A 71 4.85 -9.20 -3.48
CA THR A 71 5.11 -10.27 -4.43
C THR A 71 4.88 -9.70 -5.82
N LEU A 72 5.86 -9.87 -6.71
CA LEU A 72 5.76 -9.61 -8.13
C LEU A 72 5.65 -10.95 -8.86
N GLU A 73 4.50 -11.21 -9.45
CA GLU A 73 4.27 -12.34 -10.34
C GLU A 73 4.54 -11.87 -11.77
N SER A 74 5.68 -12.29 -12.32
CA SER A 74 6.12 -12.00 -13.69
C SER A 74 6.96 -13.17 -14.20
N SER A 75 7.57 -13.03 -15.38
CA SER A 75 8.59 -13.97 -15.88
C SER A 75 9.79 -14.10 -14.93
N GLU A 76 10.09 -13.04 -14.17
CA GLU A 76 11.13 -12.96 -13.14
C GLU A 76 10.47 -12.73 -11.77
N ALA A 77 9.72 -13.72 -11.31
CA ALA A 77 8.98 -13.63 -10.06
C ALA A 77 9.89 -13.27 -8.88
N SER A 78 9.44 -12.33 -8.06
CA SER A 78 10.20 -11.79 -6.93
C SER A 78 9.29 -11.50 -5.76
N SER A 79 9.83 -11.54 -4.54
CA SER A 79 9.11 -11.20 -3.32
C SER A 79 10.07 -10.66 -2.28
N GLY A 80 9.55 -9.89 -1.34
CA GLY A 80 10.34 -9.30 -0.28
C GLY A 80 9.59 -8.23 0.49
N THR A 81 10.32 -7.23 0.97
CA THR A 81 9.75 -6.10 1.70
C THR A 81 9.75 -4.84 0.86
N PHE A 82 8.79 -3.96 1.12
CA PHE A 82 8.81 -2.60 0.58
C PHE A 82 8.58 -1.61 1.71
N ASN A 83 9.04 -0.37 1.53
CA ASN A 83 8.68 0.74 2.40
C ASN A 83 8.45 2.00 1.56
N ILE A 84 7.59 2.88 2.06
CA ILE A 84 7.37 4.21 1.50
C ILE A 84 7.76 5.28 2.51
N THR A 85 8.23 6.41 2.01
CA THR A 85 8.50 7.58 2.84
C THR A 85 7.21 8.27 3.27
N GLU A 86 7.05 8.58 4.56
CA GLU A 86 5.86 9.23 5.15
C GLU A 86 5.42 10.53 4.45
N GLN A 87 6.36 11.24 3.81
CA GLN A 87 6.10 12.51 3.08
C GLN A 87 6.68 12.52 1.67
N GLY A 88 7.19 11.39 1.19
CA GLY A 88 7.84 11.33 -0.12
C GLY A 88 7.07 10.45 -1.09
N ASN A 89 7.45 10.56 -2.34
CA ASN A 89 6.89 9.84 -3.47
C ASN A 89 7.78 8.67 -3.87
N VAL A 90 8.60 8.11 -2.97
CA VAL A 90 9.52 7.01 -3.30
C VAL A 90 9.15 5.74 -2.54
N MET A 91 9.07 4.64 -3.28
CA MET A 91 8.89 3.30 -2.76
C MET A 91 10.21 2.54 -2.92
N TYR A 92 10.73 2.02 -1.82
CA TYR A 92 11.94 1.22 -1.77
C TYR A 92 11.57 -0.24 -1.62
N PHE A 93 12.20 -1.10 -2.41
CA PHE A 93 12.00 -2.54 -2.40
C PHE A 93 13.31 -3.23 -2.03
N GLU A 94 13.18 -4.28 -1.24
CA GLU A 94 14.25 -5.24 -0.96
C GLU A 94 13.69 -6.64 -1.17
N THR A 95 14.22 -7.34 -2.16
CA THR A 95 13.85 -8.71 -2.49
C THR A 95 14.44 -9.70 -1.48
N SER A 96 13.88 -10.91 -1.42
CA SER A 96 14.34 -11.97 -0.51
C SER A 96 15.78 -12.45 -0.79
N ASN A 97 16.33 -12.16 -1.98
CA ASN A 97 17.73 -12.42 -2.33
C ASN A 97 18.66 -11.22 -2.09
N GLY A 98 18.16 -10.13 -1.49
CA GLY A 98 18.94 -8.95 -1.11
C GLY A 98 19.14 -7.90 -2.21
N THR A 99 18.49 -8.06 -3.38
CA THR A 99 18.47 -7.01 -4.40
C THR A 99 17.59 -5.86 -3.94
N THR A 100 18.06 -4.63 -4.13
CA THR A 100 17.31 -3.42 -3.78
C THR A 100 17.06 -2.57 -5.01
N PHE A 101 15.88 -1.99 -5.09
CA PHE A 101 15.51 -1.05 -6.14
C PHE A 101 14.46 -0.07 -5.61
N SER A 102 14.24 1.03 -6.32
CA SER A 102 13.29 2.06 -5.90
C SER A 102 12.59 2.68 -7.09
N TYR A 103 11.32 3.04 -6.88
CA TYR A 103 10.52 3.78 -7.85
C TYR A 103 9.96 5.03 -7.20
N GLU A 104 9.89 6.11 -7.97
CA GLU A 104 8.94 7.17 -7.67
C GLU A 104 7.52 6.64 -7.93
N PHE A 105 6.54 7.04 -7.11
CA PHE A 105 5.16 6.62 -7.24
C PHE A 105 4.16 7.78 -7.17
N ASP A 106 3.06 7.65 -7.92
CA ASP A 106 1.82 8.42 -7.75
C ASP A 106 0.68 7.41 -7.52
N LEU A 107 0.09 7.44 -6.32
CA LEU A 107 -1.02 6.58 -5.95
C LEU A 107 -2.33 7.36 -5.98
N ARG A 108 -3.27 6.88 -6.79
CA ARG A 108 -4.68 7.28 -6.83
C ARG A 108 -5.54 6.08 -6.41
N THR A 109 -6.83 6.31 -6.23
CA THR A 109 -7.78 5.32 -5.65
C THR A 109 -7.61 3.89 -6.18
N ILE A 110 -7.44 3.70 -7.49
CA ILE A 110 -7.27 2.38 -8.11
C ILE A 110 -6.06 2.33 -9.05
N THR A 111 -5.24 3.37 -9.09
CA THR A 111 -4.16 3.50 -10.07
C THR A 111 -2.87 3.82 -9.35
N LEU A 112 -1.87 2.98 -9.56
CA LEU A 112 -0.52 3.19 -9.08
C LEU A 112 0.38 3.42 -10.30
N THR A 113 0.98 4.59 -10.37
CA THR A 113 2.01 4.88 -11.37
C THR A 113 3.36 4.70 -10.71
N LEU A 114 4.23 3.88 -11.30
CA LEU A 114 5.63 3.74 -10.87
C LEU A 114 6.53 4.34 -11.95
N GLY A 115 7.54 5.11 -11.56
CA GLY A 115 8.48 5.77 -12.45
C GLY A 115 9.89 5.67 -11.93
N GLY A 116 10.87 5.48 -12.82
CA GLY A 116 12.26 5.40 -12.41
C GLY A 116 13.21 5.20 -13.58
N THR A 117 14.43 4.76 -13.27
CA THR A 117 15.45 4.41 -14.25
C THR A 117 15.83 2.95 -14.04
N ASN A 118 15.75 2.14 -15.09
CA ASN A 118 16.15 0.73 -15.02
C ASN A 118 17.69 0.59 -14.98
N GLU A 119 18.19 -0.64 -14.84
CA GLU A 119 19.63 -0.93 -14.80
C GLU A 119 20.38 -0.51 -16.07
N ASN A 120 19.68 -0.40 -17.21
CA ASN A 120 20.24 0.00 -18.49
C ASN A 120 20.29 1.53 -18.67
N GLY A 121 19.73 2.31 -17.73
CA GLY A 121 19.64 3.76 -17.84
C GLY A 121 18.39 4.27 -18.56
N ASP A 122 17.45 3.39 -18.93
CA ASP A 122 16.19 3.79 -19.57
C ASP A 122 15.22 4.35 -18.53
N VAL A 123 14.53 5.42 -18.89
CA VAL A 123 13.41 5.95 -18.10
C VAL A 123 12.22 5.03 -18.29
N ILE A 124 11.74 4.42 -17.21
CA ILE A 124 10.57 3.56 -17.21
C ILE A 124 9.41 4.24 -16.50
N LYS A 125 8.21 4.10 -17.08
CA LYS A 125 6.96 4.48 -16.44
C LYS A 125 5.94 3.36 -16.59
N GLU A 126 5.42 2.90 -15.48
CA GLU A 126 4.47 1.81 -15.41
C GLU A 126 3.17 2.28 -14.79
N ILE A 127 2.05 1.80 -15.33
CA ILE A 127 0.71 2.07 -14.83
C ILE A 127 0.09 0.75 -14.41
N TRP A 128 -0.21 0.67 -13.13
CA TRP A 128 -0.80 -0.49 -12.47
C TRP A 128 -2.23 -0.17 -12.05
N ILE A 129 -3.14 -1.12 -12.24
CA ILE A 129 -4.54 -0.99 -11.82
C ILE A 129 -4.86 -2.00 -10.73
N LYS A 130 -5.49 -1.50 -9.66
CA LYS A 130 -5.93 -2.32 -8.53
C LYS A 130 -7.09 -3.22 -8.97
N THR A 131 -6.92 -4.52 -8.84
CA THR A 131 -7.94 -5.52 -9.20
C THR A 131 -8.62 -6.15 -8.00
N SER A 132 -7.98 -6.13 -6.82
CA SER A 132 -8.56 -6.62 -5.58
C SER A 132 -8.00 -5.89 -4.36
N ASN A 133 -8.84 -5.60 -3.36
CA ASN A 133 -8.39 -5.20 -2.01
C ASN A 133 -8.14 -6.41 -1.09
N TYR A 134 -8.56 -7.60 -1.53
CA TYR A 134 -8.41 -8.84 -0.78
C TYR A 134 -7.21 -9.62 -1.28
N ILE A 135 -6.48 -10.17 -0.33
CA ILE A 135 -5.31 -10.99 -0.59
C ILE A 135 -5.59 -12.33 0.06
N GLU A 136 -5.63 -13.37 -0.76
CA GLU A 136 -5.71 -14.75 -0.28
C GLU A 136 -4.38 -15.20 0.35
#